data_AF-A0A953ZB15-F1
#
_entry.id   AF-A0A953ZB15-F1
#
_cell.length_a   1.000
_cell.length_b   1.000
_cell.length_c   1.000
_cell.angle_alpha   90.00
_cell.angle_beta   90.00
_cell.angle_gamma   90.00
#
_symmetry.space_group_name_H-M   'P 1'
#
loop_
_entity.id
_entity.type
_entity.pdbx_description
1 polymer ?
#
loop_
_entity_poly.entity_id
_entity_poly.type
_entity_poly.pdbx_seq_one_letter_code
_entity_poly.pdbx_strand_id
1 'polypeptide(L)' 'MAKVLISAKLDASGPELLRAFDGIEVEEIAPLNGAELVDKLQGCTGLIVRSESKITADIINQCP' A
#
# COMPACT_ATOMS: atom_id res chain seq x y z
N MET A 1 -15.68 1.65 0.03
CA MET A 1 -14.48 2.50 -0.11
C MET A 1 -13.28 1.58 -0.20
N ALA A 2 -12.47 1.71 -1.24
CA ALA A 2 -11.27 0.90 -1.44
C ALA A 2 -10.07 1.64 -0.82
N LYS A 3 -9.42 1.02 0.16
CA LYS A 3 -8.23 1.59 0.80
C LYS A 3 -6.97 1.09 0.09
N VAL A 4 -6.10 2.01 -0.32
CA VAL A 4 -4.85 1.71 -1.01
C VAL A 4 -3.69 2.16 -0.14
N LEU A 5 -2.80 1.23 0.20
CA LEU A 5 -1.59 1.51 0.95
C LEU A 5 -0.43 1.75 -0.01
N ILE A 6 0.29 2.86 0.17
CA ILE A 6 1.51 3.17 -0.56
C ILE A 6 2.67 3.02 0.41
N SER A 7 3.42 1.93 0.27
CA SER A 7 4.63 1.66 1.07
C SER A 7 5.87 1.89 0.22
N ALA A 8 6.03 3.15 -0.18
CA ALA A 8 7.09 3.61 -1.08
C ALA A 8 7.21 5.12 -1.04
N LYS A 9 8.42 5.64 -1.28
CA LYS A 9 8.59 7.04 -1.62
C LYS A 9 8.22 7.25 -3.10
N LEU A 10 6.98 7.65 -3.34
CA LEU A 10 6.48 8.06 -4.66
C LEU A 10 6.54 9.58 -4.83
N ASP A 11 6.54 10.00 -6.08
CA ASP A 11 6.35 11.39 -6.45
C ASP A 11 4.88 11.79 -6.21
N ALA A 12 4.63 13.05 -5.85
CA ALA A 12 3.32 13.51 -5.37
C ALA A 12 2.19 13.25 -6.38
N SER A 13 2.50 13.27 -7.68
CA SER A 13 1.52 13.03 -8.74
C SER A 13 0.86 11.65 -8.67
N GLY A 14 1.51 10.62 -8.13
CA GLY A 14 0.91 9.28 -8.01
C GLY A 14 -0.22 9.22 -6.99
N PRO A 15 0.04 9.53 -5.70
CA PRO A 15 -0.98 9.61 -4.66
C PRO A 15 -2.10 10.61 -4.98
N GLU A 16 -1.77 11.76 -5.58
CA GLU A 16 -2.77 12.77 -5.94
C GLU A 16 -3.77 12.26 -6.99
N LEU A 17 -3.31 11.50 -7.99
CA LEU A 17 -4.21 10.88 -8.96
C LEU A 17 -5.18 9.90 -8.30
N LEU A 18 -4.71 9.08 -7.35
CA LEU A 18 -5.56 8.12 -6.66
C LEU A 18 -6.57 8.81 -5.74
N ARG A 19 -6.16 9.88 -5.05
CA ARG A 19 -7.04 10.71 -4.21
C ARG A 19 -8.10 11.48 -5.00
N ALA A 20 -7.87 11.71 -6.30
CA ALA A 20 -8.82 12.39 -7.17
C ALA A 20 -10.03 11.49 -7.56
N PHE A 21 -9.95 10.17 -7.34
CA PHE A 21 -11.07 9.26 -7.57
C PHE A 21 -11.96 9.15 -6.34
N ASP A 22 -13.26 9.38 -6.54
CA ASP A 22 -14.26 9.19 -5.48
C ASP A 22 -14.35 7.70 -5.10
N GLY A 23 -14.25 7.41 -3.81
CA GLY A 23 -14.30 6.06 -3.26
C GLY A 23 -12.95 5.36 -3.05
N ILE A 24 -11.83 6.00 -3.36
CA ILE A 24 -10.46 5.51 -3.06
C ILE A 24 -9.87 6.32 -1.90
N GLU A 25 -9.45 5.63 -0.85
CA GLU A 25 -8.69 6.21 0.26
C GLU A 25 -7.23 5.83 0.13
N VAL A 26 -6.32 6.81 0.22
CA VAL A 26 -4.88 6.60 -0.03
C VAL A 26 -4.08 6.90 1.24
N GLU A 27 -3.43 5.86 1.78
CA GLU A 27 -2.55 5.96 2.94
C GLU A 27 -1.09 5.82 2.50
N GLU A 28 -0.30 6.86 2.71
CA GLU A 28 1.13 6.87 2.38
C GLU A 28 1.97 6.60 3.63
N ILE A 29 2.85 5.62 3.54
CA ILE A 29 3.75 5.22 4.63
C ILE A 29 5.17 5.00 4.11
N ALA A 30 6.14 5.07 5.01
CA ALA A 30 7.52 4.66 4.71
C ALA A 30 7.56 3.19 4.22
N PRO A 31 8.58 2.79 3.45
CA PRO A 31 8.75 1.40 3.05
C PRO A 31 8.81 0.50 4.29
N LEU A 32 7.80 -0.36 4.44
CA LEU A 32 7.70 -1.37 5.50
C LEU A 32 8.02 -2.74 4.92
N ASN A 33 8.40 -3.66 5.80
CA ASN A 33 8.72 -5.04 5.45
C ASN A 33 8.16 -6.01 6.49
N GLY A 34 7.86 -7.24 6.08
CA GLY A 34 7.44 -8.31 6.99
C GLY A 34 6.12 -8.01 7.69
N ALA A 35 6.08 -8.27 9.00
CA ALA A 35 4.86 -8.20 9.82
C ALA A 35 4.22 -6.80 9.86
N GLU A 36 5.02 -5.74 9.89
CA GLU A 36 4.51 -4.36 9.91
C GLU A 36 3.75 -4.01 8.63
N LEU A 37 4.20 -4.55 7.48
CA LEU A 37 3.50 -4.37 6.22
C LEU A 37 2.16 -5.14 6.22
N VAL A 38 2.13 -6.36 6.76
CA VAL A 38 0.92 -7.18 6.87
C VAL A 38 -0.12 -6.51 7.77
N ASP A 39 0.29 -5.96 8.91
CA ASP A 39 -0.61 -5.24 9.83
C ASP A 39 -1.27 -4.03 9.14
N LYS A 40 -0.47 -3.22 8.42
CA LYS A 40 -0.98 -2.07 7.66
C LYS A 40 -1.79 -2.45 6.43
N LEU A 41 -1.54 -3.62 5.85
CA LEU A 41 -2.31 -4.16 4.74
C LEU A 41 -3.69 -4.68 5.15
N GLN A 42 -3.93 -4.95 6.44
CA GLN A 42 -5.24 -5.41 6.90
C GLN A 42 -6.32 -4.40 6.54
N GLY A 43 -7.31 -4.84 5.75
CA GLY A 43 -8.41 -3.99 5.27
C GLY A 43 -8.05 -3.06 4.11
N CYS A 44 -6.83 -3.12 3.58
CA CYS A 44 -6.46 -2.47 2.32
C CYS A 44 -6.82 -3.37 1.14
N THR A 45 -7.42 -2.79 0.11
CA THR A 45 -7.77 -3.45 -1.15
C THR A 45 -6.61 -3.44 -2.15
N GLY A 46 -5.62 -2.57 -1.94
CA GLY A 46 -4.47 -2.45 -2.83
C GLY A 46 -3.19 -2.04 -2.10
N LEU A 47 -2.06 -2.45 -2.68
CA LEU A 47 -0.73 -2.10 -2.22
C LEU A 47 0.08 -1.54 -3.40
N ILE A 48 0.71 -0.39 -3.20
CA ILE A 48 1.70 0.17 -4.13
C ILE A 48 3.06 0.16 -3.45
N VAL A 49 4.02 -0.47 -4.12
CA VAL A 49 5.40 -0.61 -3.64
C VAL A 49 6.41 -0.09 -4.66
N ARG A 50 7.62 0.13 -4.19
CA ARG A 50 8.82 0.32 -4.99
C ARG A 50 9.84 -0.75 -4.62
N SER A 51 10.99 -0.76 -5.29
CA SER A 51 12.03 -1.79 -5.14
C SER A 51 12.56 -2.03 -3.71
N GLU A 52 12.28 -1.13 -2.77
CA GLU A 52 12.71 -1.25 -1.36
C GLU A 52 11.84 -2.21 -0.52
N SER A 53 10.57 -2.41 -0.89
CA SER A 53 9.64 -3.25 -0.14
C SER A 53 9.63 -4.67 -0.71
N LYS A 54 9.89 -5.67 0.15
CA LYS A 54 9.93 -7.08 -0.28
C LYS A 54 8.57 -7.74 -0.14
N ILE A 55 7.86 -7.90 -1.27
CA ILE A 55 6.59 -8.62 -1.31
C ILE A 55 6.86 -10.10 -1.56
N THR A 56 7.04 -10.84 -0.46
CA THR A 56 7.24 -12.28 -0.49
C THR A 56 5.90 -13.01 -0.63
N ALA A 57 5.94 -14.29 -1.05
CA ALA A 57 4.75 -15.13 -1.11
C ALA A 57 4.04 -15.23 0.26
N ASP A 58 4.81 -15.22 1.34
CA ASP A 58 4.28 -15.22 2.71
C ASP A 58 3.37 -14.03 2.98
N ILE A 59 3.79 -12.82 2.59
CA ILE A 59 3.00 -11.60 2.75
C ILE A 59 1.70 -11.65 1.93
N ILE A 60 1.78 -12.14 0.68
CA ILE A 60 0.60 -12.25 -0.19
C ILE A 60 -0.40 -13.26 0.40
N ASN A 61 0.05 -14.39 0.94
CA ASN A 61 -0.82 -15.41 1.52
C ASN A 61 -1.45 -14.98 2.86
N GLN A 62 -0.87 -14.02 3.57
CA GLN A 62 -1.40 -13.49 4.82
C GLN A 62 -2.43 -12.36 4.63
N CYS A 63 -2.61 -11.86 3.39
CA CYS A 63 -3.55 -10.80 3.06
C CYS A 63 -4.69 -11.35 2.17
N PRO A 64 -5.95 -11.39 2.65
CA PRO A 64 -7.10 -11.93 1.90
C PRO A 64 -7.66 -10.95 0.84
#